data_AF-A0A4Q2XNF8-F1
#
_entry.id   AF-A0A4Q2XNF8-F1
#
_cell.length_a   1.000
_cell.length_b   1.000
_cell.length_c   1.000
_cell.angle_alpha   90.00
_cell.angle_beta   90.00
_cell.angle_gamma   90.00
#
_symmetry.space_group_name_H-M   'P 1'
#
loop_
_entity.id
_entity.type
_entity.pdbx_description
1 polymer ?
#
loop_
_entity_poly.entity_id
_entity_poly.type
_entity_poly.pdbx_seq_one_letter_code
_entity_poly.pdbx_strand_id
1 'polypeptide(L)'
;GKRCPVLGRVTMDQLMVDVSALPEESPVPGTEAVLFGRQGEGEITVDELAAWSGTISWDILTGLGPRVQRVYLPAPASAADGAGG
;
A
#
# COMPACT_ATOMS: atom_id res chain seq x y z
N GLY A 1 2.51 -5.77 8.50
CA GLY A 1 2.34 -4.32 8.54
C GLY A 1 1.35 -3.99 9.64
N LYS A 2 1.53 -2.86 10.31
CA LYS A 2 0.61 -2.35 11.34
C LYS A 2 -0.03 -1.07 10.82
N ARG A 3 -1.36 -0.97 10.94
CA ARG A 3 -2.11 0.20 10.48
C ARG A 3 -1.74 1.42 11.33
N CYS A 4 -1.40 2.50 10.66
CA CYS A 4 -1.00 3.77 11.27
C CYS A 4 -1.98 4.86 10.79
N PRO A 5 -2.75 5.50 11.69
CA PRO A 5 -3.74 6.50 11.29
C PRO A 5 -3.06 7.77 10.77
N VAL A 6 -3.70 8.43 9.80
CA VAL A 6 -3.25 9.73 9.29
C VAL A 6 -3.46 10.81 10.35
N LEU A 7 -2.44 11.63 10.58
CA LEU A 7 -2.47 12.77 11.48
C LEU A 7 -2.58 14.08 10.71
N GLY A 8 -3.52 14.92 11.10
CA GLY A 8 -3.71 16.24 10.51
C GLY A 8 -4.26 16.18 9.09
N ARG A 9 -3.75 17.06 8.22
CA ARG A 9 -4.22 17.20 6.83
C ARG A 9 -3.22 16.61 5.85
N VAL A 10 -3.74 15.95 4.82
CA VAL A 10 -2.96 15.57 3.63
C VAL A 10 -2.62 16.84 2.83
N THR A 11 -1.37 16.96 2.40
CA THR A 11 -0.89 18.05 1.54
C THR A 11 -0.80 17.58 0.09
N MET A 12 -0.26 18.41 -0.81
CA MET A 12 -0.12 18.02 -2.23
C MET A 12 0.75 16.79 -2.44
N ASP A 13 1.85 16.66 -1.69
CA ASP A 13 2.87 15.63 -1.95
C ASP A 13 3.28 14.86 -0.68
N GLN A 14 2.69 15.18 0.49
CA GLN A 14 3.04 14.59 1.78
C GLN A 14 1.81 14.37 2.66
N LEU A 15 1.86 13.34 3.49
CA LEU A 15 0.94 13.07 4.59
C LEU A 15 1.73 12.63 5.82
N MET A 16 1.14 12.79 7.00
CA MET A 16 1.75 12.41 8.27
C MET A 16 0.93 11.28 8.89
N VAL A 17 1.59 10.30 9.51
CA VAL A 17 0.93 9.17 10.18
C VAL A 17 1.43 9.03 11.60
N ASP A 18 0.58 8.51 12.48
CA ASP A 18 0.94 8.19 13.85
C ASP A 18 1.69 6.85 13.90
N VAL A 19 2.97 6.91 14.26
CA VAL A 19 3.85 5.74 14.41
C VAL A 19 4.11 5.38 15.87
N SER A 20 3.47 6.07 16.83
CA SER A 20 3.72 5.88 18.27
C SER A 20 3.45 4.46 18.76
N ALA A 21 2.65 3.69 18.02
CA ALA A 21 2.36 2.29 18.33
C ALA A 21 3.39 1.30 17.76
N LEU A 22 4.39 1.76 17.01
CA LEU A 22 5.48 0.94 16.47
C LEU A 22 6.67 0.91 17.46
N PRO A 23 7.58 -0.08 17.36
CA PRO A 23 8.79 -0.12 18.18
C PRO A 23 9.65 1.13 17.99
N GLU A 24 10.39 1.59 19.01
CA GLU A 24 11.19 2.82 18.88
C GLU A 24 12.26 2.75 17.78
N GLU A 25 12.82 1.56 17.53
CA GLU A 25 13.77 1.34 16.43
C GLU A 25 13.14 1.34 15.02
N SER A 26 11.80 1.46 14.87
CA SER A 26 11.11 1.42 13.59
C SER A 26 9.82 2.26 13.57
N PRO A 27 9.64 3.18 12.61
CA PRO A 27 10.29 3.21 11.31
C PRO A 27 11.50 4.17 11.25
N VAL A 28 12.52 3.76 10.49
CA VAL A 28 13.66 4.62 10.10
C VAL A 28 13.44 5.22 8.71
N PRO A 29 14.14 6.31 8.34
CA PRO A 29 14.07 6.85 6.98
C PRO A 29 14.32 5.77 5.91
N GLY A 30 13.45 5.70 4.91
CA GLY A 30 13.49 4.67 3.87
C GLY A 30 12.68 3.41 4.19
N THR A 31 12.06 3.31 5.37
CA THR A 31 11.12 2.22 5.67
C THR A 31 9.92 2.28 4.73
N GLU A 32 9.57 1.14 4.14
CA GLU A 32 8.43 1.01 3.25
C GLU A 32 7.09 1.15 4.01
N ALA A 33 6.20 1.96 3.45
CA ALA A 33 4.81 2.06 3.86
C ALA A 33 3.88 1.69 2.70
N VAL A 34 2.79 0.98 3.01
CA VAL A 34 1.82 0.55 2.00
C VAL A 34 0.56 1.42 2.04
N LEU A 35 0.33 2.14 0.94
CA LEU A 35 -0.88 2.92 0.57
C LEU A 35 -2.17 2.13 0.70
N PHE A 36 -2.24 1.15 -0.17
CA PHE A 36 -3.28 0.15 -0.34
C PHE A 36 -2.59 -1.09 -0.91
N GLY A 37 -3.03 -2.27 -0.49
CA GLY A 37 -2.35 -3.53 -0.70
C GLY A 37 -2.04 -4.23 0.62
N ARG A 38 -1.16 -5.23 0.55
CA ARG A 38 -0.85 -6.13 1.66
C ARG A 38 0.59 -5.99 2.10
N GLN A 39 0.81 -5.95 3.41
CA GLN A 39 2.13 -6.00 4.04
C GLN A 39 2.09 -6.96 5.24
N GLY A 40 2.78 -8.09 5.17
CA GLY A 40 2.62 -9.18 6.15
C GLY A 40 1.15 -9.60 6.29
N GLU A 41 0.66 -9.70 7.52
CA GLU A 41 -0.75 -10.02 7.83
C GLU A 41 -1.72 -8.83 7.70
N GLY A 42 -1.20 -7.62 7.48
CA GLY A 42 -2.02 -6.41 7.36
C GLY A 42 -2.37 -6.12 5.91
N GLU A 43 -3.60 -5.72 5.65
CA GLU A 43 -4.08 -5.33 4.33
C GLU A 43 -4.95 -4.07 4.42
N ILE A 44 -4.84 -3.21 3.42
CA ILE A 44 -5.75 -2.08 3.17
C ILE A 44 -6.23 -2.25 1.73
N THR A 45 -7.47 -2.63 1.53
CA THR A 45 -7.97 -2.86 0.16
C THR A 45 -8.30 -1.55 -0.53
N VAL A 46 -8.32 -1.56 -1.86
CA VAL A 46 -8.78 -0.39 -2.64
C VAL A 46 -10.25 -0.08 -2.35
N ASP A 47 -11.07 -1.10 -2.12
CA ASP A 47 -12.48 -0.95 -1.78
C ASP A 47 -12.68 -0.24 -0.43
N GLU A 48 -11.83 -0.54 0.55
CA GLU A 48 -11.84 0.15 1.85
C GLU A 48 -11.48 1.64 1.68
N LEU A 49 -10.48 1.93 0.86
CA LEU A 49 -10.10 3.31 0.54
C LEU A 49 -11.22 4.07 -0.16
N ALA A 50 -11.90 3.43 -1.12
CA ALA A 50 -13.04 3.97 -1.83
C ALA A 50 -14.23 4.25 -0.91
N ALA A 51 -14.50 3.34 0.03
CA ALA A 51 -15.54 3.53 1.04
C ALA A 51 -15.25 4.75 1.93
N TRP A 52 -13.99 4.97 2.32
CA TRP A 52 -13.59 6.15 3.10
C TRP A 52 -13.71 7.47 2.31
N SER A 53 -13.42 7.46 1.01
CA SER A 53 -13.57 8.63 0.15
C SER A 53 -15.00 8.87 -0.33
N GLY A 54 -15.92 7.92 -0.11
CA GLY A 54 -17.28 7.98 -0.64
C GLY A 54 -17.36 7.80 -2.16
N THR A 55 -16.41 7.05 -2.73
CA THR A 55 -16.30 6.79 -4.18
C THR A 55 -16.26 5.29 -4.47
N ILE A 56 -15.96 4.91 -5.71
CA ILE A 56 -15.72 3.51 -6.11
C ILE A 56 -14.23 3.23 -6.30
N SER A 57 -13.87 1.96 -6.29
CA SER A 57 -12.48 1.48 -6.42
C SER A 57 -11.83 1.91 -7.74
N TRP A 58 -12.63 2.04 -8.80
CA TRP A 58 -12.16 2.53 -10.10
C TRP A 58 -11.65 3.98 -10.05
N ASP A 59 -12.30 4.86 -9.28
CA ASP A 59 -11.86 6.24 -9.12
C ASP A 59 -10.50 6.33 -8.42
N ILE A 60 -10.26 5.45 -7.45
CA ILE A 60 -8.97 5.34 -6.77
C ILE A 60 -7.88 4.86 -7.74
N LEU A 61 -8.14 3.77 -8.48
CA LEU A 61 -7.15 3.18 -9.39
C LEU A 61 -6.81 4.11 -10.56
N THR A 62 -7.81 4.77 -11.14
CA THR A 62 -7.62 5.69 -12.25
C THR A 62 -7.14 7.08 -11.81
N GLY A 63 -7.38 7.46 -10.55
CA GLY A 63 -6.89 8.70 -9.94
C GLY A 63 -5.38 8.75 -9.74
N LEU A 64 -4.68 7.62 -9.82
CA LEU A 64 -3.22 7.56 -9.75
C LEU A 64 -2.58 8.20 -10.98
N GLY A 65 -2.23 9.48 -10.84
CA GLY A 65 -1.63 10.30 -11.88
C GLY A 65 -0.21 9.87 -12.30
N PRO A 66 0.39 10.58 -13.26
CA PRO A 66 1.67 10.22 -13.86
C PRO A 66 2.88 10.38 -12.92
N ARG A 67 2.73 11.08 -11.79
CA ARG A 67 3.82 11.23 -10.80
C ARG A 67 4.17 9.91 -10.11
N VAL A 68 3.21 8.98 -10.04
CA VAL A 68 3.41 7.66 -9.44
C VAL A 68 4.05 6.73 -10.46
N GLN A 69 5.28 6.31 -10.19
CA GLN A 69 6.00 5.34 -11.03
C GLN A 69 5.36 3.96 -10.89
N ARG A 70 5.08 3.32 -12.04
CA ARG A 70 4.51 1.97 -12.10
C ARG A 70 5.62 0.97 -12.36
N VAL A 71 5.81 0.02 -11.45
CA VAL A 71 6.77 -1.08 -11.57
C VAL A 71 5.98 -2.37 -11.78
N TYR A 72 6.20 -3.05 -12.89
CA TYR A 72 5.51 -4.31 -13.22
C TYR A 72 6.39 -5.49 -12.81
N LEU A 73 5.88 -6.30 -11.90
CA LEU A 73 6.56 -7.52 -11.46
C LEU A 73 6.13 -8.69 -12.37
N PRO A 74 7.06 -9.57 -12.77
CA PRO A 74 6.70 -10.79 -13.48
C PRO A 74 5.77 -11.63 -12.61
N ALA A 75 4.85 -12.36 -13.25
CA ALA A 75 4.02 -13.32 -12.54
C ALA A 75 4.93 -14.28 -11.74
N PRO A 76 4.60 -14.61 -10.49
CA PRO A 76 5.38 -15.59 -9.74
C PRO A 76 5.43 -16.87 -10.55
N ALA A 77 6.65 -17.37 -10.81
CA ALA A 77 6.83 -18.63 -11.53
C ALA A 77 6.05 -19.70 -10.76
N SER A 78 4.98 -20.21 -11.37
CA SER A 78 4.26 -21.36 -10.84
C SER A 78 5.26 -22.49 -10.64
N ALA A 79 5.32 -23.04 -9.43
CA ALA A 79 5.99 -24.30 -9.15
C ALA A 79 5.19 -25.45 -9.80
N ALA A 80 5.24 -25.54 -11.13
CA ALA A 80 4.74 -26.67 -11.89
C ALA A 80 5.42 -26.65 -13.26
N ASP A 81 6.57 -27.31 -13.35
CA ASP A 81 6.88 -28.20 -14.47
C ASP A 81 8.06 -29.08 -14.05
N GLY A 82 7.71 -30.29 -13.61
CA GLY A 82 8.62 -31.33 -13.15
C GLY A 82 7.91 -32.68 -13.04
N ALA A 83 7.01 -32.97 -13.98
CA ALA A 83 6.49 -34.30 -14.23
C ALA A 83 6.65 -34.57 -15.74
N GLY A 84 7.60 -35.44 -16.09
CA GLY A 84 7.72 -35.99 -17.44
C GLY A 84 9.16 -36.34 -17.84
N GLY A 85 9.47 -37.64 -17.84
CA GLY A 85 10.67 -38.21 -18.46
C GLY A 85 11.25 -39.40 -17.71
#